data_AF-H2FKP3-F1
#
_entry.id   AF-H2FKP3-F1
#
_cell.length_a   1.000
_cell.length_b   1.000
_cell.length_c   1.000
_cell.angle_alpha   90.00
_cell.angle_beta   90.00
_cell.angle_gamma   90.00
#
_symmetry.space_group_name_H-M   'P 1'
#
loop_
_entity.id
_entity.type
_entity.pdbx_description
1 polymer ?
#
loop_
_entity_poly.entity_id
_entity_poly.type
_entity_poly.pdbx_seq_one_letter_code
_entity_poly.pdbx_strand_id
1 'polypeptide(L)'
;MNLDRFLPLVFGLHCFAAMGGTADVFRVSQLSSSDLSESVSVKTLWGEVQRPSLPTHVCTVLPARLTPKHGSIDALDANPKVSKPDTKRLQDAIDDCPAGSAVKLVIDSHRKSGFLSGPLHLKSGVTLWIDEGVTLFASRNPKDYDKGNGTCGTATSTHEFSCMP
;
A
#
# COMPACT_ATOMS: atom_id res chain seq x y z
N MET A 1 7.72 -56.68 10.66
CA MET A 1 6.57 -56.59 11.57
C MET A 1 5.70 -55.46 11.04
N ASN A 2 4.93 -55.80 10.01
CA ASN A 2 3.47 -55.94 10.02
C ASN A 2 2.76 -54.58 10.10
N LEU A 3 2.25 -54.05 8.99
CA LEU A 3 1.03 -54.39 8.24
C LEU A 3 -0.24 -53.75 8.82
N ASP A 4 -0.88 -52.97 7.94
CA ASP A 4 -2.32 -52.85 7.71
C ASP A 4 -3.25 -52.37 8.83
N ARG A 5 -3.90 -51.24 8.52
CA ARG A 5 -5.35 -51.14 8.70
C ARG A 5 -6.01 -50.34 7.57
N PHE A 6 -6.17 -51.01 6.43
CA PHE A 6 -7.30 -50.81 5.53
C PHE A 6 -8.59 -51.32 6.20
N LEU A 7 -9.73 -50.66 5.99
CA LEU A 7 -10.92 -51.21 5.31
C LEU A 7 -12.10 -50.19 5.36
N PRO A 8 -13.12 -50.35 4.49
CA PRO A 8 -13.80 -49.28 3.78
C PRO A 8 -15.30 -49.20 4.13
N LEU A 9 -15.95 -48.11 3.73
CA LEU A 9 -17.41 -48.06 3.70
C LEU A 9 -17.90 -48.19 2.26
N VAL A 10 -18.11 -49.47 1.93
CA VAL A 10 -19.29 -50.07 1.29
C VAL A 10 -20.06 -49.22 0.27
N PHE A 11 -19.97 -49.71 -0.97
CA PHE A 11 -20.90 -49.52 -2.07
C PHE A 11 -22.35 -49.86 -1.68
N GLY A 12 -23.24 -48.88 -1.79
CA GLY A 12 -24.69 -49.06 -1.76
C GLY A 12 -25.27 -48.81 -3.14
N LEU A 13 -25.29 -49.87 -3.97
CA LEU A 13 -26.06 -49.98 -5.20
C LEU A 13 -27.55 -50.16 -4.83
N HIS A 14 -28.46 -49.25 -5.19
CA HIS A 14 -29.89 -49.58 -5.35
C HIS A 14 -30.63 -48.59 -6.28
N CYS A 15 -31.38 -49.22 -7.20
CA CYS A 15 -32.56 -48.75 -7.93
C CYS A 15 -32.43 -47.63 -8.97
N PHE A 16 -32.10 -48.08 -10.19
CA PHE A 16 -32.61 -47.51 -11.43
C PHE A 16 -34.15 -47.52 -11.43
N ALA A 17 -34.76 -46.34 -11.44
CA ALA A 17 -36.14 -46.15 -11.89
C ALA A 17 -36.11 -45.10 -13.01
N ALA A 18 -36.42 -45.56 -14.22
CA ALA A 18 -36.55 -44.74 -15.41
C ALA A 18 -37.85 -43.93 -15.34
N MET A 19 -37.76 -42.60 -15.50
CA MET A 19 -38.85 -41.79 -16.03
C MET A 19 -38.26 -40.76 -16.99
N GLY A 20 -38.78 -40.78 -18.22
CA GLY A 20 -38.32 -39.95 -19.32
C GLY A 20 -38.56 -38.47 -19.08
N GLY A 21 -37.57 -37.68 -19.45
CA GLY A 21 -37.65 -36.24 -19.60
C GLY A 21 -36.48 -35.80 -20.47
N THR A 22 -36.77 -35.11 -21.56
CA THR A 22 -35.74 -34.47 -22.40
C THR A 22 -35.06 -33.39 -21.57
N ALA A 23 -33.88 -33.69 -21.03
CA ALA A 23 -33.00 -32.68 -20.47
C ALA A 23 -31.92 -32.40 -21.53
N ASP A 24 -32.02 -31.23 -22.17
CA ASP A 24 -30.94 -30.69 -22.99
C ASP A 24 -29.66 -30.65 -22.14
N VAL A 25 -28.69 -31.47 -22.56
CA VAL A 25 -27.36 -31.51 -21.96
C VAL A 25 -26.64 -30.23 -22.37
N PHE A 26 -26.67 -29.21 -21.51
CA PHE A 26 -25.75 -28.08 -21.62
C PHE A 26 -24.33 -28.62 -21.40
N ARG A 27 -23.63 -28.88 -22.50
CA ARG A 27 -22.19 -29.14 -22.49
C ARG A 27 -21.50 -27.87 -21.99
N VAL A 28 -21.10 -27.87 -20.72
CA VAL A 28 -20.04 -26.96 -20.23
C VAL A 28 -18.72 -27.50 -20.74
N SER A 29 -18.50 -27.37 -22.05
CA SER A 29 -17.19 -27.56 -22.65
C SER A 29 -16.60 -26.18 -22.87
N GLN A 30 -15.42 -25.96 -22.28
CA GLN A 30 -14.53 -24.81 -22.50
C GLN A 30 -14.83 -23.53 -21.69
N LEU A 31 -14.56 -23.59 -20.38
CA LEU A 31 -13.90 -22.45 -19.73
C LEU A 31 -12.42 -22.52 -20.15
N SER A 32 -12.09 -21.86 -21.24
CA SER A 32 -10.71 -21.64 -21.68
C SER A 32 -10.03 -20.73 -20.67
N SER A 33 -8.93 -21.17 -20.07
CA SER A 33 -8.10 -20.42 -19.13
C SER A 33 -7.27 -19.30 -19.80
N SER A 34 -7.70 -18.81 -20.97
CA SER A 34 -6.97 -17.83 -21.80
C SER A 34 -7.38 -16.36 -21.59
N ASP A 35 -8.38 -16.08 -20.75
CA ASP A 35 -8.92 -14.71 -20.57
C ASP A 35 -8.27 -13.87 -19.44
N LEU A 36 -7.17 -14.33 -18.85
CA LEU A 36 -6.56 -13.65 -17.69
C LEU A 36 -5.50 -12.59 -18.03
N SER A 37 -5.34 -12.18 -19.29
CA SER A 37 -4.31 -11.20 -19.67
C SER A 37 -4.77 -10.04 -20.55
N GLU A 38 -6.07 -9.79 -20.67
CA GLU A 38 -6.53 -8.57 -21.33
C GLU A 38 -6.52 -7.42 -20.32
N SER A 39 -5.79 -6.36 -20.64
CA SER A 39 -5.70 -5.17 -19.80
C SER A 39 -7.10 -4.60 -19.60
N VAL A 40 -7.65 -4.74 -18.38
CA VAL A 40 -8.96 -4.16 -18.05
C VAL A 40 -8.78 -2.64 -18.01
N SER A 41 -9.17 -2.00 -19.11
CA SER A 41 -9.14 -0.55 -19.25
C SER A 41 -10.54 0.02 -19.24
N VAL A 42 -10.71 1.16 -18.57
CA VAL A 42 -11.97 1.88 -18.47
C VAL A 42 -11.85 3.18 -19.25
N LYS A 43 -12.67 3.37 -20.27
CA LYS A 43 -12.74 4.63 -21.03
C LYS A 43 -13.53 5.66 -20.24
N THR A 44 -12.92 6.80 -19.99
CA THR A 44 -13.53 7.97 -19.32
C THR A 44 -13.48 9.18 -20.25
N LEU A 45 -14.19 10.26 -19.90
CA LEU A 45 -14.12 11.54 -20.64
C LEU A 45 -12.73 12.19 -20.61
N TRP A 46 -11.87 11.78 -19.66
CA TRP A 46 -10.52 12.33 -19.49
C TRP A 46 -9.41 11.37 -19.93
N GLY A 47 -9.78 10.28 -20.61
CA GLY A 47 -8.85 9.29 -21.16
C GLY A 47 -9.16 7.87 -20.73
N GLU A 48 -8.28 6.96 -21.12
CA GLU A 48 -8.36 5.55 -20.79
C GLU A 48 -7.55 5.27 -19.52
N VAL A 49 -8.21 4.68 -18.51
CA VAL A 49 -7.60 4.34 -17.23
C VAL A 49 -7.33 2.84 -17.19
N GLN A 50 -6.07 2.49 -16.91
CA GLN A 50 -5.64 1.12 -16.70
C GLN A 50 -5.17 0.95 -15.26
N ARG A 51 -5.11 -0.31 -14.80
CA ARG A 51 -4.51 -0.62 -13.50
C ARG A 51 -3.09 -0.05 -13.45
N PRO A 52 -2.73 0.75 -12.43
CA PRO A 52 -1.37 1.23 -12.26
C PRO A 52 -0.39 0.08 -12.10
N SER A 53 0.77 0.17 -12.76
CA SER A 53 1.92 -0.70 -12.50
C SER A 53 2.83 -0.06 -11.45
N LEU A 54 3.50 -0.90 -10.66
CA LEU A 54 4.54 -0.42 -9.76
C LEU A 54 5.79 -0.03 -10.56
N PRO A 55 6.56 0.98 -10.12
CA PRO A 55 7.84 1.31 -10.72
C PRO A 55 8.79 0.11 -10.72
N THR A 56 9.45 -0.14 -11.86
CA THR A 56 10.43 -1.22 -12.00
C THR A 56 11.80 -0.84 -11.43
N HIS A 57 12.11 0.46 -11.38
CA HIS A 57 13.38 0.99 -10.92
C HIS A 57 13.24 1.64 -9.54
N VAL A 58 13.97 1.11 -8.57
CA VAL A 58 14.13 1.71 -7.24
C VAL A 58 15.46 2.44 -7.21
N CYS A 59 15.43 3.76 -7.05
CA CYS A 59 16.63 4.58 -6.98
C CYS A 59 17.29 4.51 -5.59
N THR A 60 16.47 4.44 -4.54
CA THR A 60 16.92 4.44 -3.14
C THR A 60 15.99 3.57 -2.29
N VAL A 61 16.58 2.75 -1.43
CA VAL A 61 15.85 2.03 -0.36
C VAL A 61 16.18 2.68 0.97
N LEU A 62 15.18 3.20 1.66
CA LEU A 62 15.31 3.83 2.97
C LEU A 62 14.76 2.89 4.04
N PRO A 63 15.60 2.39 4.98
CA PRO A 63 15.10 1.67 6.14
C PRO A 63 14.49 2.63 7.17
N ALA A 64 13.44 2.17 7.84
CA ALA A 64 12.79 2.86 8.94
C ALA A 64 13.74 3.01 10.14
N ARG A 65 13.54 4.07 10.94
CA ARG A 65 14.38 4.37 12.11
C ARG A 65 13.60 4.37 13.42
N LEU A 66 12.27 4.29 13.35
CA LEU A 66 11.38 4.39 14.49
C LEU A 66 10.54 3.12 14.66
N THR A 67 10.16 2.83 15.91
CA THR A 67 9.30 1.69 16.25
C THR A 67 7.97 2.20 16.79
N PRO A 68 6.89 2.17 15.99
CA PRO A 68 5.56 2.47 16.48
C PRO A 68 5.16 1.52 17.61
N LYS A 69 4.40 2.03 18.57
CA LYS A 69 3.80 1.25 19.67
C LYS A 69 2.30 1.25 19.49
N HIS A 70 1.70 0.06 19.36
CA HIS A 70 0.27 -0.11 19.09
C HIS A 70 -0.22 0.72 17.87
N GLY A 71 0.58 0.78 16.81
CA GLY A 71 0.27 1.56 15.60
C GLY A 71 0.46 3.08 15.75
N SER A 72 0.93 3.56 16.91
CA SER A 72 1.13 4.98 17.19
C SER A 72 2.60 5.35 17.36
N ILE A 73 2.91 6.61 17.05
CA ILE A 73 4.23 7.25 17.24
C ILE A 73 4.18 8.34 18.34
N ASP A 74 3.07 8.46 19.09
CA ASP A 74 2.76 9.61 19.95
C ASP A 74 3.88 9.99 20.93
N ALA A 75 4.57 8.99 21.50
CA ALA A 75 5.66 9.20 22.44
C ALA A 75 6.91 9.80 21.78
N LEU A 76 7.20 9.44 20.52
CA LEU A 76 8.35 9.95 19.77
C LEU A 76 8.06 11.31 19.14
N ASP A 77 6.80 11.59 18.81
CA ASP A 77 6.33 12.88 18.28
C ASP A 77 5.84 13.85 19.38
N ALA A 78 6.03 13.52 20.65
CA ALA A 78 5.68 14.42 21.76
C ALA A 78 6.66 15.59 21.90
N ASN A 79 7.91 15.43 21.42
CA ASN A 79 8.94 16.45 21.53
C ASN A 79 8.97 17.35 20.27
N PRO A 80 8.52 18.62 20.34
CA PRO A 80 8.46 19.51 19.19
C PRO A 80 9.84 19.87 18.61
N LYS A 81 10.95 19.59 19.33
CA LYS A 81 12.31 19.81 18.78
C LYS A 81 12.74 18.71 17.81
N VAL A 82 12.11 17.54 17.86
CA VAL A 82 12.47 16.35 17.08
C VAL A 82 11.21 15.71 16.49
N SER A 83 10.21 16.53 16.14
CA SER A 83 8.90 16.09 15.61
C SER A 83 8.94 15.70 14.12
N LYS A 84 10.10 15.82 13.45
CA LYS A 84 10.27 15.50 12.02
C LYS A 84 11.66 14.95 11.65
N PRO A 85 12.15 13.90 12.34
CA PRO A 85 13.53 13.43 12.19
C PRO A 85 13.84 12.87 10.80
N ASP A 86 12.85 12.42 10.03
CA ASP A 86 13.06 11.82 8.71
C ASP A 86 12.86 12.80 7.54
N THR A 87 12.30 14.01 7.74
CA THR A 87 11.94 14.92 6.63
C THR A 87 13.11 15.18 5.70
N LYS A 88 14.25 15.60 6.23
CA LYS A 88 15.41 15.96 5.39
C LYS A 88 15.87 14.74 4.58
N ARG A 89 16.03 13.58 5.22
CA ARG A 89 16.50 12.36 4.54
C ARG A 89 15.53 11.89 3.47
N LEU A 90 14.22 11.98 3.73
CA LEU A 90 13.19 11.63 2.75
C LEU A 90 13.21 12.60 1.58
N GLN A 91 13.28 13.91 1.84
CA GLN A 91 13.33 14.94 0.81
C GLN A 91 14.58 14.80 -0.06
N ASP A 92 15.76 14.64 0.55
CA ASP A 92 17.03 14.42 -0.17
C ASP A 92 16.91 13.21 -1.11
N ALA A 93 16.36 12.08 -0.62
CA ALA A 93 16.19 10.88 -1.44
C ALA A 93 15.20 11.07 -2.60
N ILE A 94 14.14 11.85 -2.40
CA ILE A 94 13.17 12.19 -3.44
C ILE A 94 13.82 13.11 -4.50
N ASP A 95 14.56 14.12 -4.05
CA ASP A 95 15.21 15.11 -4.92
C ASP A 95 16.29 14.46 -5.79
N ASP A 96 17.08 13.54 -5.23
CA ASP A 96 18.13 12.79 -5.93
C ASP A 96 17.57 11.69 -6.86
N CYS A 97 16.32 11.25 -6.64
CA CYS A 97 15.73 10.19 -7.45
C CYS A 97 15.41 10.67 -8.88
N PRO A 98 15.82 9.95 -9.93
CA PRO A 98 15.47 10.30 -11.31
C PRO A 98 13.99 10.03 -11.59
N ALA A 99 13.41 10.76 -12.55
CA ALA A 99 12.06 10.52 -13.01
C ALA A 99 11.90 9.08 -13.57
N GLY A 100 10.73 8.47 -13.36
CA GLY A 100 10.43 7.08 -13.69
C GLY A 100 10.92 6.06 -12.64
N SER A 101 11.55 6.52 -11.55
CA SER A 101 12.04 5.67 -10.46
C SER A 101 11.30 5.90 -9.14
N ALA A 102 11.59 5.04 -8.15
CA ALA A 102 10.96 5.09 -6.84
C ALA A 102 11.96 5.16 -5.68
N VAL A 103 11.62 5.96 -4.67
CA VAL A 103 12.19 5.86 -3.32
C VAL A 103 11.35 4.86 -2.54
N LYS A 104 11.94 3.74 -2.11
CA LYS A 104 11.23 2.68 -1.38
C LYS A 104 11.51 2.77 0.13
N LEU A 105 10.47 2.89 0.93
CA LEU A 105 10.54 2.86 2.40
C LEU A 105 10.32 1.43 2.89
N VAL A 106 11.23 0.89 3.69
CA VAL A 106 11.20 -0.51 4.15
C VAL A 106 11.36 -0.63 5.66
N ILE A 107 10.94 -1.78 6.19
CA ILE A 107 11.26 -2.20 7.56
C ILE A 107 12.79 -2.42 7.66
N ASP A 108 13.40 -1.97 8.75
CA ASP A 108 14.85 -2.19 8.98
C ASP A 108 15.18 -3.60 9.49
N SER A 109 16.47 -3.89 9.62
CA SER A 109 16.97 -5.18 10.17
C SER A 109 16.56 -5.45 11.62
N HIS A 110 16.14 -4.42 12.36
CA HIS A 110 15.72 -4.47 13.77
C HIS A 110 14.20 -4.36 13.93
N ARG A 111 13.43 -4.59 12.86
CA ARG A 111 11.95 -4.55 12.86
C ARG A 111 11.36 -3.18 13.17
N LYS A 112 12.12 -2.11 12.96
CA LYS A 112 11.58 -0.74 12.92
C LYS A 112 10.79 -0.56 11.64
N SER A 113 9.65 0.11 11.73
CA SER A 113 8.70 0.26 10.62
C SER A 113 8.16 1.68 10.46
N GLY A 114 8.53 2.60 11.36
CA GLY A 114 8.06 3.97 11.36
C GLY A 114 9.06 4.96 10.76
N PHE A 115 8.50 5.92 10.03
CA PHE A 115 9.13 7.17 9.61
C PHE A 115 8.30 8.33 10.18
N LEU A 116 8.94 9.43 10.59
CA LEU A 116 8.24 10.62 11.07
C LEU A 116 8.73 11.87 10.32
N SER A 117 7.82 12.52 9.61
CA SER A 117 8.13 13.66 8.74
C SER A 117 7.13 14.80 8.89
N GLY A 118 7.63 16.03 8.74
CA GLY A 118 6.86 17.18 8.28
C GLY A 118 6.51 17.09 6.78
N PRO A 119 6.26 18.23 6.11
CA PRO A 119 5.94 18.29 4.69
C PRO A 119 6.99 17.60 3.80
N LEU A 120 6.53 16.96 2.72
CA LEU A 120 7.38 16.38 1.68
C LEU A 120 6.89 16.88 0.31
N HIS A 121 7.83 17.25 -0.56
CA HIS A 121 7.56 17.61 -1.94
C HIS A 121 8.00 16.47 -2.85
N LEU A 122 7.03 15.83 -3.53
CA LEU A 122 7.34 14.81 -4.53
C LEU A 122 7.86 15.47 -5.80
N LYS A 123 9.08 15.09 -6.20
CA LYS A 123 9.67 15.45 -7.48
C LYS A 123 8.85 14.84 -8.62
N SER A 124 8.65 15.61 -9.68
CA SER A 124 7.86 15.17 -10.83
C SER A 124 8.42 13.88 -11.44
N GLY A 125 7.56 12.88 -11.65
CA GLY A 125 7.94 11.56 -12.16
C GLY A 125 8.61 10.63 -11.13
N VAL A 126 8.78 11.05 -9.86
CA VAL A 126 9.29 10.18 -8.80
C VAL A 126 8.14 9.59 -8.00
N THR A 127 8.22 8.29 -7.70
CA THR A 127 7.25 7.60 -6.83
C THR A 127 7.82 7.42 -5.42
N LEU A 128 7.04 7.76 -4.40
CA LEU A 128 7.33 7.34 -3.02
C LEU A 128 6.59 6.02 -2.75
N TRP A 129 7.34 4.92 -2.62
CA TRP A 129 6.81 3.59 -2.38
C TRP A 129 6.92 3.24 -0.90
N ILE A 130 5.77 3.12 -0.22
CA ILE A 130 5.68 2.62 1.16
C ILE A 130 5.45 1.11 1.12
N ASP A 131 6.43 0.33 1.58
CA ASP A 131 6.34 -1.15 1.55
C ASP A 131 5.36 -1.67 2.61
N GLU A 132 4.96 -2.93 2.47
CA GLU A 132 4.04 -3.57 3.40
C GLU A 132 4.57 -3.52 4.85
N GLY A 133 3.70 -3.14 5.79
CA GLY A 133 4.04 -3.03 7.20
C GLY A 133 4.83 -1.78 7.59
N VAL A 134 5.15 -0.89 6.64
CA VAL A 134 5.77 0.42 6.90
C VAL A 134 4.70 1.48 7.12
N THR A 135 5.00 2.46 7.98
CA THR A 135 4.13 3.63 8.18
C THR A 135 4.95 4.91 8.14
N LEU A 136 4.51 5.85 7.29
CA LEU A 136 4.99 7.22 7.27
C LEU A 136 4.02 8.09 8.08
N PHE A 137 4.45 8.49 9.27
CA PHE A 137 3.69 9.38 10.14
C PHE A 137 3.99 10.84 9.82
N ALA A 138 2.94 11.65 9.86
CA ALA A 138 3.04 13.10 9.84
C ALA A 138 3.39 13.62 11.24
N SER A 139 4.22 14.65 11.32
CA SER A 139 4.45 15.44 12.53
C SER A 139 3.12 16.00 13.04
N ARG A 140 2.86 15.94 14.36
CA ARG A 140 1.71 16.63 14.98
C ARG A 140 2.05 18.05 15.41
N ASN A 141 3.29 18.50 15.22
CA ASN A 141 3.70 19.88 15.53
C ASN A 141 3.31 20.80 14.36
N PRO A 142 2.32 21.69 14.50
CA PRO A 142 1.86 22.53 13.40
C PRO A 142 2.94 23.51 12.91
N LYS A 143 3.93 23.84 13.75
CA LYS A 143 5.08 24.66 13.33
C LYS A 143 5.93 24.01 12.24
N ASP A 144 5.87 22.68 12.11
CA ASP A 144 6.57 21.97 11.03
C ASP A 144 5.93 22.18 9.65
N TYR A 145 4.69 22.68 9.63
CA TYR A 145 3.91 22.97 8.43
C TYR A 145 3.68 24.47 8.25
N ASP A 146 4.23 25.32 9.10
CA ASP A 146 3.99 26.75 9.08
C ASP A 146 4.79 27.44 7.97
N LYS A 147 4.16 28.39 7.24
CA LYS A 147 4.82 29.17 6.19
C LYS A 147 5.68 30.33 6.70
N GLY A 148 5.79 30.50 8.02
CA GLY A 148 6.57 31.53 8.69
C GLY A 148 5.74 32.57 9.46
N ASN A 149 4.42 32.53 9.38
CA ASN A 149 3.53 33.46 10.08
C ASN A 149 3.17 33.00 11.51
N GLY A 150 3.51 31.77 11.89
CA GLY A 150 3.33 31.23 13.23
C GLY A 150 1.89 30.94 13.60
N THR A 151 0.97 30.95 12.64
CA THR A 151 -0.48 30.75 12.86
C THR A 151 -0.99 29.42 12.29
N CYS A 152 -0.14 28.58 11.73
CA CYS A 152 -0.54 27.23 11.33
C CYS A 152 -1.04 26.44 12.54
N GLY A 153 -2.17 25.76 12.39
CA GLY A 153 -2.83 25.01 13.47
C GLY A 153 -3.50 25.86 14.56
N THR A 154 -3.65 27.18 14.35
CA THR A 154 -4.39 28.06 15.27
C THR A 154 -5.70 28.54 14.64
N ALA A 155 -6.73 28.76 15.47
CA ALA A 155 -7.97 29.37 15.02
C ALA A 155 -7.78 30.90 14.93
N THR A 156 -7.50 31.41 13.73
CA THR A 156 -7.40 32.85 13.46
C THR A 156 -8.63 33.37 12.72
N SER A 157 -8.89 34.67 12.82
CA SER A 157 -9.90 35.38 12.02
C SER A 157 -9.34 35.91 10.69
N THR A 158 -8.10 35.57 10.35
CA THR A 158 -7.43 35.99 9.12
C THR A 158 -7.67 34.97 8.02
N HIS A 159 -7.89 35.42 6.78
CA HIS A 159 -8.08 34.55 5.61
C HIS A 159 -6.74 34.07 4.99
N GLU A 160 -5.65 34.13 5.75
CA GLU A 160 -4.32 33.78 5.26
C GLU A 160 -4.06 32.27 5.39
N PHE A 161 -3.59 31.64 4.31
CA PHE A 161 -3.19 30.24 4.32
C PHE A 161 -1.83 30.07 5.01
N SER A 162 -1.83 29.90 6.33
CA SER A 162 -0.63 29.78 7.17
C SER A 162 0.09 28.44 7.10
N CYS A 163 -0.63 27.36 6.75
CA CYS A 163 -0.05 26.04 6.61
C CYS A 163 0.39 25.75 5.17
N MET A 164 1.51 25.05 5.04
CA MET A 164 1.91 24.36 3.81
C MET A 164 0.87 23.29 3.48
N PRO A 165 0.54 23.11 2.19
CA PRO A 165 -0.32 22.02 1.75
C PRO A 165 0.35 20.65 1.96
#